data_AF-A0A4P9YLQ1-F1
#
_entry.id   AF-A0A4P9YLQ1-F1
#
_cell.length_a   1.000
_cell.length_b   1.000
_cell.length_c   1.000
_cell.angle_alpha   90.00
_cell.angle_beta   90.00
_cell.angle_gamma   90.00
#
_symmetry.space_group_name_H-M   'P 1'
#
loop_
_entity.id
_entity.type
_entity.pdbx_description
1 polymer ?
#
loop_
_entity_poly.entity_id
_entity_poly.type
_entity_poly.pdbx_seq_one_letter_code
_entity_poly.pdbx_strand_id
1 'polypeptide(L)' 'MPDTEPSLPSLDDKCTDFKRKYENCFNKWYTEKLLNGVFEDDCRDLFTEYRQCV' A
#
# COMPACT_ATOMS: atom_id res chain seq x y z
N MET A 1 -0.81 8.39 21.14
CA MET A 1 -0.26 7.51 20.08
C MET A 1 -1.21 7.67 18.90
N PRO A 2 -0.78 8.25 17.77
CA PRO A 2 -1.70 8.63 16.72
C PRO A 2 -1.96 7.43 15.80
N ASP A 3 -2.86 6.55 16.22
CA ASP A 3 -3.42 5.46 15.41
C ASP A 3 -4.62 5.93 14.56
N THR A 4 -4.52 7.10 13.93
CA THR A 4 -5.63 7.60 13.09
C THR A 4 -5.13 8.51 11.98
N GLU A 5 -4.41 7.96 11.02
CA GLU A 5 -4.59 8.41 9.63
C GLU A 5 -5.74 7.57 9.07
N PRO A 6 -6.94 8.14 8.84
CA PRO A 6 -7.99 7.39 8.17
C PRO A 6 -7.44 7.05 6.80
N SER A 7 -7.40 5.76 6.47
CA SER A 7 -7.09 5.27 5.12
C SER A 7 -7.89 6.11 4.13
N LEU A 8 -7.24 7.10 3.50
CA LEU A 8 -7.92 7.99 2.57
C LEU A 8 -8.53 7.07 1.51
N PRO A 9 -9.83 7.17 1.20
CA PRO A 9 -10.38 6.40 0.10
C PRO A 9 -9.60 6.70 -1.17
N SER A 10 -9.57 5.74 -2.10
CA SER A 10 -8.99 6.03 -3.41
C SER A 10 -9.85 7.09 -4.13
N LEU A 11 -9.33 7.68 -5.22
CA LEU A 11 -10.08 8.63 -6.04
C LEU A 11 -11.38 8.02 -6.60
N ASP A 12 -11.38 6.69 -6.80
CA ASP A 12 -12.56 5.91 -7.15
C ASP A 12 -12.83 4.88 -6.03
N ASP A 13 -14.07 4.82 -5.54
CA ASP A 13 -14.48 3.90 -4.47
C ASP A 13 -14.23 2.44 -4.84
N LYS A 14 -14.28 2.09 -6.13
CA LYS A 14 -13.99 0.73 -6.62
C LYS A 14 -12.53 0.34 -6.45
N CYS A 15 -11.64 1.33 -6.35
CA CYS A 15 -10.20 1.13 -6.23
C CYS A 15 -9.72 1.17 -4.77
N THR A 16 -10.60 1.51 -3.83
CA THR A 16 -10.30 1.52 -2.40
C THR A 16 -9.89 0.15 -1.86
N ASP A 17 -10.47 -0.93 -2.37
CA ASP A 17 -10.06 -2.30 -1.98
C ASP A 17 -8.65 -2.65 -2.47
N PHE A 18 -8.29 -2.25 -3.71
CA PHE A 18 -6.95 -2.43 -4.25
C PHE A 18 -5.92 -1.58 -3.50
N LYS A 19 -6.29 -0.33 -3.18
CA LYS A 19 -5.49 0.58 -2.36
C LYS A 19 -5.16 -0.05 -1.01
N ARG A 20 -6.18 -0.55 -0.30
CA ARG A 20 -6.01 -1.16 1.03
C ARG A 20 -5.08 -2.37 0.99
N LYS A 21 -5.17 -3.21 -0.05
CA LYS A 21 -4.24 -4.34 -0.23
C LYS A 21 -2.80 -3.86 -0.43
N TYR A 22 -2.60 -2.88 -1.30
CA TYR A 22 -1.29 -2.30 -1.56
C TYR A 22 -0.70 -1.62 -0.32
N GLU A 23 -1.46 -0.78 0.38
CA GLU A 23 -1.02 -0.07 1.59
C GLU A 23 -0.64 -1.04 2.71
N ASN A 24 -1.43 -2.10 2.93
CA ASN A 24 -1.10 -3.13 3.92
C ASN A 24 0.22 -3.84 3.59
N CYS A 25 0.44 -4.17 2.32
CA CYS A 25 1.71 -4.75 1.87
C CYS A 25 2.86 -3.76 2.06
N PHE A 26 2.69 -2.52 1.59
CA PHE A 26 3.71 -1.48 1.64
C PHE A 26 4.11 -1.14 3.07
N ASN A 27 3.16 -1.02 4.00
CA ASN A 27 3.47 -0.73 5.41
C ASN A 27 4.32 -1.83 6.06
N LYS A 28 4.03 -3.10 5.74
CA LYS A 28 4.82 -4.23 6.23
C LYS A 28 6.21 -4.24 5.58
N TRP A 29 6.27 -4.10 4.26
CA TRP A 29 7.52 -4.03 3.52
C TRP A 29 8.38 -2.84 3.99
N TYR A 30 7.78 -1.69 4.21
CA TYR A 30 8.45 -0.48 4.69
C TYR A 30 9.14 -0.74 6.02
N THR A 31 8.41 -1.31 6.98
CA THR A 31 8.92 -1.55 8.34
C THR A 31 9.91 -2.72 8.42
N GLU A 32 9.70 -3.80 7.66
CA GLU A 32 10.53 -5.02 7.74
C GLU A 32 11.67 -5.07 6.71
N LYS A 33 11.55 -4.41 5.57
CA LYS A 33 12.50 -4.49 4.45
C LYS A 33 13.20 -3.17 4.22
N LEU A 34 12.44 -2.12 3.89
CA LEU A 34 13.02 -0.83 3.50
C LEU A 34 13.87 -0.23 4.63
N LEU A 35 13.34 -0.19 5.85
CA LEU A 35 14.09 0.30 7.02
C LEU A 35 15.31 -0.58 7.37
N ASN A 36 15.30 -1.85 6.96
CA ASN A 36 16.41 -2.79 7.14
C ASN A 36 17.38 -2.82 5.94
N GLY A 37 17.21 -1.93 4.96
CA GLY A 37 18.09 -1.80 3.80
C GLY A 37 17.81 -2.80 2.66
N VAL A 38 16.65 -3.45 2.66
CA VAL A 38 16.19 -4.32 1.57
C VAL A 38 15.21 -3.55 0.68
N PHE A 39 15.59 -3.34 -0.59
CA PHE A 39 14.83 -2.53 -1.55
C PHE A 39 14.02 -3.35 -2.57
N GLU A 40 13.94 -4.67 -2.40
CA GLU A 40 13.14 -5.53 -3.27
C GLU A 40 11.64 -5.28 -3.06
N ASP A 41 10.97 -4.75 -4.07
CA ASP A 41 9.54 -4.39 -3.98
C ASP A 41 8.63 -5.61 -4.18
N ASP A 42 8.29 -6.25 -3.05
CA ASP A 42 7.36 -7.38 -3.00
C ASP A 42 5.90 -6.98 -3.29
N CYS A 43 5.59 -5.67 -3.25
CA CYS A 43 4.23 -5.14 -3.36
C CYS A 43 3.92 -4.62 -4.77
N ARG A 44 4.85 -4.77 -5.71
CA ARG A 44 4.79 -4.22 -7.07
C ARG A 44 3.58 -4.69 -7.89
N ASP A 45 3.17 -5.95 -7.71
CA ASP A 45 2.00 -6.50 -8.40
C ASP A 45 0.71 -5.84 -7.90
N LEU A 46 0.56 -5.70 -6.57
CA LEU A 46 -0.56 -5.01 -5.94
C LEU A 46 -0.59 -3.53 -6.34
N PHE A 47 0.57 -2.89 -6.43
CA PHE A 47 0.68 -1.52 -6.92
C PHE A 47 0.21 -1.39 -8.37
N THR A 48 0.54 -2.38 -9.21
CA THR A 48 0.14 -2.39 -10.61
C THR A 48 -1.37 -2.54 -10.76
N GLU A 49 -1.99 -3.45 -10.00
CA GLU A 49 -3.45 -3.59 -9.96
C GLU A 49 -4.14 -2.30 -9.49
N TYR A 50 -3.62 -1.70 -8.41
CA TYR A 50 -4.13 -0.43 -7.90
C TYR A 50 -4.01 0.70 -8.94
N ARG A 51 -2.84 0.83 -9.58
CA ARG A 51 -2.60 1.84 -10.63
C ARG A 51 -3.41 1.62 -11.91
N GLN A 52 -3.83 0.40 -12.21
CA GLN A 52 -4.71 0.15 -13.34
C GLN A 52 -6.16 0.52 -13.04
N CYS A 53 -6.53 0.52 -11.76
CA CYS A 53 -7.87 0.88 -11.31
C CYS A 53 -8.06 2.41 -11.21
N VAL A 54 -7.08 3.12 -10.64
CA VAL A 54 -7.08 4.59 -10.43
C VAL A 54 -6.76 5.34 -11.72
#